data_AF-A0A9E5NS18-F1
#
_entry.id   AF-A0A9E5NS18-F1
#
_cell.length_a   1.000
_cell.length_b   1.000
_cell.length_c   1.000
_cell.angle_alpha   90.00
_cell.angle_beta   90.00
_cell.angle_gamma   90.00
#
_symmetry.space_group_name_H-M   'P 1'
#
loop_
_entity.id
_entity.type
_entity.pdbx_description
1 polymer ?
#
loop_
_entity_poly.entity_id
_entity_poly.type
_entity_poly.pdbx_seq_one_letter_code
_entity_poly.pdbx_strand_id
1 'polypeptide(L)' 'IPVPLPGWEEKRLYVWFEAVMGYLTASIEWAQNIGQPEAWKDWWYNPEARIYNFIGKDNIPFHTLIWQAELLGV' A
#
# COMPACT_ATOMS: atom_id res chain seq x y z
N ILE A 1 9.09 6.44 7.17
CA ILE A 1 9.42 7.20 5.92
C ILE A 1 9.45 8.73 6.17
N PRO A 2 10.33 9.55 5.56
CA PRO A 2 10.29 11.03 5.68
C PRO A 2 9.02 11.63 5.05
N VAL A 3 8.49 12.71 5.61
CA VAL A 3 7.31 13.39 5.04
C VAL A 3 7.76 14.30 3.88
N PRO A 4 7.23 14.16 2.65
CA PRO A 4 7.69 14.92 1.49
C PRO A 4 7.06 16.32 1.41
N LEU A 5 7.05 17.04 2.53
CA LEU A 5 6.48 18.39 2.64
C LEU A 5 7.54 19.37 3.17
N PRO A 6 7.67 20.57 2.58
CA PRO A 6 8.57 21.60 3.09
C PRO A 6 8.25 21.95 4.56
N GLY A 7 9.28 22.06 5.40
CA GLY A 7 9.14 22.37 6.83
C GLY A 7 8.81 21.17 7.73
N TRP A 8 8.82 19.95 7.18
CA TRP A 8 8.54 18.69 7.89
C TRP A 8 9.74 17.73 7.88
N GLU A 9 10.96 18.23 7.67
CA GLU A 9 12.17 17.44 7.46
C GLU A 9 12.51 16.50 8.64
N GLU A 10 12.16 16.90 9.86
CA GLU A 10 12.32 16.10 11.08
C GLU A 10 11.15 15.15 11.35
N LYS A 11 10.03 15.28 10.62
CA LYS A 11 8.85 14.44 10.79
C LYS A 11 8.99 13.13 10.02
N ARG A 12 8.26 12.12 10.47
CA ARG A 12 8.21 10.79 9.85
C ARG A 12 6.76 10.36 9.72
N LEU A 13 6.44 9.69 8.61
CA LEU A 13 5.20 8.94 8.47
C LEU A 13 5.20 7.82 9.52
N TYR A 14 4.08 7.70 10.22
CA TYR A 14 3.89 6.68 11.24
C TYR A 14 3.81 5.30 10.59
N VAL A 15 4.42 4.30 11.23
CA VAL A 15 4.58 2.97 10.63
C VAL A 15 3.25 2.32 10.25
N TRP A 16 2.18 2.54 11.01
CA TRP A 16 0.87 1.96 10.71
C TRP A 16 0.15 2.60 9.53
N PHE A 17 0.59 3.78 9.08
CA PHE A 17 0.15 4.38 7.83
C PHE A 17 0.91 3.73 6.65
N GLU A 18 2.24 3.63 6.73
CA GLU A 18 3.02 3.09 5.60
C GLU A 18 3.00 1.55 5.50
N ALA A 19 2.79 0.81 6.59
CA ALA A 19 2.94 -0.64 6.60
C ALA A 19 1.93 -1.36 5.68
N VAL A 20 0.68 -0.89 5.65
CA VAL A 20 -0.36 -1.46 4.79
C VAL A 20 -0.14 -1.16 3.30
N MET A 21 0.57 -0.07 2.97
CA MET A 21 0.99 0.24 1.60
C MET A 21 2.01 -0.77 1.06
N GLY A 22 2.66 -1.54 1.95
CA GLY A 22 3.65 -2.55 1.59
C GLY A 22 3.15 -3.59 0.58
N TYR A 23 1.85 -3.90 0.57
CA TYR A 23 1.26 -4.81 -0.41
C TYR A 23 1.35 -4.28 -1.84
N LEU A 24 1.07 -2.99 -2.02
CA LEU A 24 1.17 -2.33 -3.33
C LEU A 24 2.63 -2.23 -3.75
N THR A 25 3.50 -1.72 -2.89
CA THR A 25 4.91 -1.51 -3.26
C THR A 25 5.64 -2.82 -3.52
N ALA A 26 5.32 -3.91 -2.81
CA ALA A 26 5.84 -5.24 -3.10
C ALA A 26 5.43 -5.74 -4.49
N SER A 27 4.21 -5.45 -4.95
CA SER A 27 3.78 -5.82 -6.31
C SER A 27 4.46 -4.97 -7.39
N ILE A 28 4.73 -3.69 -7.12
CA ILE A 28 5.50 -2.82 -8.02
C ILE A 28 6.93 -3.35 -8.14
N GLU A 29 7.56 -3.71 -7.02
CA GLU A 29 8.89 -4.30 -6.98
C GLU A 29 8.92 -5.65 -7.73
N TRP A 30 7.92 -6.51 -7.54
CA TRP A 30 7.78 -7.75 -8.31
C TRP A 30 7.73 -7.48 -9.82
N ALA A 31 6.91 -6.52 -10.27
CA ALA A 31 6.76 -6.16 -11.67
C ALA A 31 8.09 -5.66 -12.28
N GLN A 32 8.86 -4.87 -11.53
CA GLN A 32 10.21 -4.46 -11.93
C GLN A 32 11.16 -5.66 -12.06
N ASN A 33 11.16 -6.56 -11.09
CA ASN A 33 12.06 -7.72 -11.06
C ASN A 33 11.83 -8.72 -12.20
N ILE A 34 10.62 -8.81 -12.73
CA ILE A 34 10.31 -9.67 -13.89
C ILE A 34 10.49 -8.97 -15.25
N GLY A 35 11.00 -7.73 -15.26
CA GLY A 35 11.21 -6.95 -16.48
C GLY A 35 9.93 -6.40 -17.12
N GLN A 36 8.81 -6.38 -16.37
CA GLN A 36 7.52 -5.86 -16.82
C GLN A 36 7.01 -4.81 -15.82
N PRO A 37 7.60 -3.60 -15.78
CA PRO A 37 7.41 -2.62 -14.71
C PRO A 37 5.95 -2.16 -14.49
N GLU A 38 5.08 -2.38 -15.47
CA GLU A 38 3.67 -1.98 -15.43
C GLU A 38 2.71 -3.12 -15.05
N ALA A 39 3.20 -4.36 -14.94
CA ALA A 39 2.37 -5.56 -14.74
C ALA A 39 1.55 -5.54 -13.44
N TRP A 40 1.98 -4.79 -12.42
CA TRP A 40 1.23 -4.64 -11.17
C TRP A 40 -0.13 -3.94 -11.39
N LYS A 41 -0.26 -3.08 -12.42
CA LYS A 41 -1.49 -2.35 -12.72
C LYS A 41 -2.62 -3.29 -13.14
N ASP A 42 -2.30 -4.40 -13.80
CA ASP A 42 -3.28 -5.40 -14.24
C ASP A 42 -4.05 -6.01 -13.07
N TRP A 43 -3.49 -5.94 -11.85
CA TRP A 43 -4.16 -6.35 -10.63
C TRP A 43 -4.80 -5.16 -9.91
N TRP A 44 -4.03 -4.13 -9.61
CA TRP A 44 -4.49 -3.03 -8.75
C TRP A 44 -5.53 -2.10 -9.39
N TYR A 45 -5.58 -2.03 -10.73
CA TYR A 45 -6.55 -1.21 -11.46
C TYR A 45 -7.67 -2.04 -12.12
N ASN A 46 -7.66 -3.35 -11.95
CA ASN A 46 -8.71 -4.21 -12.47
C ASN A 46 -9.87 -4.30 -11.45
N PRO A 47 -11.08 -3.79 -11.78
CA PRO A 47 -12.21 -3.81 -10.86
C PRO A 47 -12.71 -5.22 -10.52
N GLU A 48 -12.37 -6.23 -11.34
CA GLU A 48 -12.73 -7.64 -11.10
C GLU A 48 -11.68 -8.38 -10.26
N ALA A 49 -10.52 -7.77 -10.00
CA ALA A 49 -9.48 -8.36 -9.17
C ALA A 49 -9.94 -8.51 -7.71
N ARG A 50 -9.51 -9.58 -7.06
CA ARG A 50 -9.90 -9.88 -5.67
C ARG A 50 -8.69 -9.93 -4.76
N ILE A 51 -8.62 -9.01 -3.81
CA ILE A 51 -7.54 -8.96 -2.82
C ILE A 51 -7.93 -9.77 -1.58
N TYR A 52 -7.08 -10.71 -1.18
CA TYR A 52 -7.28 -11.53 0.02
C TYR A 52 -6.16 -11.23 1.03
N ASN A 53 -6.53 -10.62 2.17
CA ASN A 53 -5.60 -10.27 3.23
C ASN A 53 -5.70 -11.29 4.36
N PHE A 54 -4.68 -12.14 4.52
CA PHE A 54 -4.56 -13.06 5.65
C PHE A 54 -3.91 -12.34 6.83
N ILE A 55 -4.69 -12.09 7.87
CA ILE A 55 -4.27 -11.25 8.99
C ILE A 55 -4.63 -11.86 10.34
N GLY A 56 -3.88 -11.50 11.38
CA GLY A 56 -4.27 -11.75 12.77
C GLY A 56 -5.44 -10.87 13.20
N LYS A 57 -6.19 -11.31 14.21
CA LYS A 57 -7.39 -10.61 14.72
C LYS A 57 -7.13 -9.13 15.03
N ASP A 58 -6.00 -8.81 15.66
CA ASP A 58 -5.72 -7.44 16.10
C ASP A 58 -5.39 -6.50 14.94
N ASN A 59 -5.19 -7.04 13.72
CA ASN A 59 -4.96 -6.26 12.51
C ASN A 59 -6.22 -5.88 11.74
N ILE A 60 -7.41 -6.35 12.20
CA ILE A 60 -8.67 -6.12 11.49
C ILE A 60 -8.91 -4.63 11.20
N PRO A 61 -8.81 -3.69 12.18
CA PRO A 61 -9.09 -2.28 11.91
C PRO A 61 -8.15 -1.67 10.86
N PHE A 62 -6.89 -2.10 10.83
CA PHE A 62 -5.91 -1.61 9.85
C PHE A 62 -6.29 -2.00 8.42
N HIS A 63 -6.83 -3.20 8.21
CA HIS A 63 -7.09 -3.73 6.87
C HIS A 63 -8.50 -3.48 6.37
N THR A 64 -9.47 -3.27 7.27
CA THR A 64 -10.88 -3.05 6.91
C THR A 64 -11.28 -1.58 6.93
N LEU A 65 -10.53 -0.71 7.62
CA LEU A 65 -10.84 0.71 7.71
C LEU A 65 -9.68 1.58 7.20
N ILE A 66 -8.51 1.51 7.84
CA ILE A 66 -7.40 2.44 7.56
C ILE A 66 -6.91 2.24 6.12
N TRP A 67 -6.53 1.02 5.76
CA TRP A 67 -6.03 0.73 4.42
C TRP A 67 -7.05 1.01 3.33
N GLN A 68 -8.33 0.73 3.58
CA GLN A 68 -9.40 1.02 2.61
C GLN A 68 -9.58 2.52 2.43
N ALA A 69 -9.52 3.31 3.50
CA ALA A 69 -9.60 4.76 3.43
C ALA A 69 -8.39 5.37 2.70
N GLU A 70 -7.19 4.84 2.93
CA GLU A 70 -5.98 5.23 2.21
C GLU A 70 -6.11 4.97 0.70
N LEU A 71 -6.58 3.77 0.32
CA LEU A 71 -6.81 3.41 -1.08
C LEU A 71 -7.87 4.29 -1.76
N LEU A 72 -8.94 4.67 -1.04
CA LEU A 72 -9.97 5.57 -1.57
C LEU A 72 -9.48 7.01 -1.79
N GLY A 73 -8.39 7.41 -1.12
CA GLY A 73 -7.80 8.74 -1.25
C GLY A 73 -6.85 8.91 -2.45
N VAL A 74 -6.59 7.83 -3.19
CA VAL A 74 -5.74 7.79 -4.39
C VAL A 74 -6.63 7.82 -5.64
#